data_AF-A0A496RQ96-F1
#
_entry.id   AF-A0A496RQ96-F1
#
_cell.length_a   1.000
_cell.length_b   1.000
_cell.length_c   1.000
_cell.angle_alpha   90.00
_cell.angle_beta   90.00
_cell.angle_gamma   90.00
#
_symmetry.space_group_name_H-M   'P 1'
#
loop_
_entity.id
_entity.type
_entity.pdbx_description
1 polymer ?
#
loop_
_entity_poly.entity_id
_entity_poly.type
_entity_poly.pdbx_seq_one_letter_code
_entity_poly.pdbx_strand_id
1 'polypeptide(L)'
;YVTICADNRQELFGNIKQEQMILNKYGEIIKICISDIPNRYPNAKLDTYVIMPNYVHVIIQIVGAGFSRPDNMINNKNYDHDNNNIINGRENPAPTLGQIIAKHPRIYCK
;
A
#
# COMPACT_ATOMS: atom_id res chain seq x y z
N TYR A 1 -0.23 -1.08 0.48
CA TYR A 1 -1.02 -0.32 1.48
C TYR A 1 -0.05 0.25 2.51
N VAL A 2 -0.44 1.34 3.17
CA VAL A 2 0.33 2.04 4.19
C VAL A 2 -0.60 2.30 5.38
N THR A 3 -0.15 2.04 6.60
CA THR A 3 -0.84 2.43 7.83
C THR A 3 0.08 3.30 8.65
N ILE A 4 -0.41 4.46 9.10
CA ILE A 4 0.32 5.39 9.97
C ILE A 4 -0.49 5.56 11.25
N CYS A 5 0.12 5.25 12.40
CA CYS A 5 -0.50 5.46 13.70
C CYS A 5 -0.02 6.78 14.30
N ALA A 6 -0.90 7.50 14.98
CA ALA A 6 -0.52 8.60 15.85
C ALA A 6 0.38 8.09 16.99
N ASP A 7 1.26 8.97 17.48
CA ASP A 7 2.11 8.64 18.61
C ASP A 7 1.25 8.25 19.83
N ASN A 8 1.69 7.19 20.51
CA ASN A 8 0.96 6.56 21.61
C ASN A 8 -0.55 6.33 21.35
N ARG A 9 -0.97 6.17 20.08
CA ARG A 9 -2.37 6.01 19.65
C ARG A 9 -3.31 7.13 20.11
N GLN A 10 -2.79 8.34 20.30
CA GLN A 10 -3.60 9.51 20.64
C GLN A 10 -4.60 9.85 19.54
N GLU A 11 -5.79 10.32 19.93
CA GLU A 11 -6.87 10.72 19.03
C GLU A 11 -6.64 12.10 18.41
N LEU A 12 -5.53 12.24 17.68
CA LEU A 12 -5.05 13.52 17.15
C LEU A 12 -5.83 14.01 15.94
N PHE A 13 -6.53 13.13 15.21
CA PHE A 13 -7.09 13.44 13.88
C PHE A 13 -8.58 13.79 13.92
N GLY A 14 -9.22 13.66 15.08
CA GLY A 14 -10.64 13.95 15.27
C GLY A 14 -11.27 12.96 16.24
N ASN A 15 -12.57 12.77 16.14
CA ASN A 15 -13.33 11.85 16.98
C ASN A 15 -14.48 11.21 16.21
N ILE A 16 -15.01 10.10 16.74
CA ILE A 16 -16.19 9.44 16.17
C ILE A 16 -17.42 9.86 16.98
N LYS A 17 -18.46 10.35 16.30
CA LYS A 17 -19.79 10.57 16.88
C LYS A 17 -20.83 9.93 15.99
N GLN A 18 -21.78 9.20 16.58
CA GLN A 18 -22.84 8.51 15.84
C GLN A 18 -22.27 7.67 14.67
N GLU A 19 -21.22 6.90 14.93
CA GLU A 19 -20.53 6.05 13.95
C GLU A 19 -19.88 6.79 12.76
N GLN A 20 -19.83 8.13 12.81
CA GLN A 20 -19.22 8.95 11.78
C GLN A 20 -17.93 9.61 12.29
N MET A 21 -16.90 9.58 11.45
CA MET A 21 -15.65 10.28 11.72
C MET A 21 -15.82 11.79 11.53
N ILE A 22 -15.60 12.57 12.59
CA ILE A 22 -15.55 14.02 12.57
C ILE A 22 -14.08 14.44 12.61
N LEU A 23 -13.58 14.98 11.50
CA LEU A 23 -12.21 15.44 11.40
C LEU A 23 -12.02 16.75 12.18
N ASN A 24 -10.89 16.85 12.87
CA ASN A 24 -10.40 18.13 13.37
C ASN A 24 -9.44 18.76 12.35
N LYS A 25 -8.80 19.88 12.72
CA LYS A 25 -7.82 20.56 11.84
C LYS A 25 -6.71 19.63 11.33
N TYR A 26 -6.20 18.71 12.16
CA TYR A 26 -5.15 17.78 11.76
C TYR A 26 -5.69 16.67 10.85
N GLY A 27 -6.90 16.17 11.12
CA GLY A 27 -7.59 15.23 10.23
C GLY A 27 -7.85 15.81 8.84
N GLU A 28 -8.24 17.08 8.75
CA GLU A 28 -8.42 17.78 7.46
C GLU A 28 -7.10 17.95 6.71
N ILE A 29 -5.99 18.28 7.42
CA ILE A 29 -4.65 18.33 6.81
C ILE A 29 -4.28 16.97 6.22
N ILE A 30 -4.52 15.88 6.96
CA ILE A 30 -4.27 14.51 6.47
C ILE A 30 -5.10 14.23 5.21
N LYS A 31 -6.39 14.56 5.24
CA LYS A 31 -7.29 14.37 4.09
C LYS A 31 -6.79 15.09 2.83
N ILE A 32 -6.34 16.34 2.98
CA ILE A 32 -5.74 17.14 1.90
C ILE A 32 -4.47 16.46 1.39
N CYS A 33 -3.54 16.13 2.29
CA CYS A 33 -2.28 15.48 1.93
C CYS A 33 -2.48 14.16 1.19
N ILE A 34 -3.43 13.32 1.62
CA ILE A 34 -3.74 12.04 0.96
C ILE A 34 -4.34 12.31 -0.42
N SER A 35 -5.30 13.23 -0.52
CA SER A 35 -5.97 13.56 -1.78
C SER A 35 -5.02 14.16 -2.82
N ASP A 36 -3.93 14.79 -2.37
CA ASP A 36 -2.90 15.39 -3.22
C ASP A 36 -1.82 14.40 -3.69
N ILE A 37 -1.80 13.16 -3.17
CA ILE A 37 -0.81 12.14 -3.56
C ILE A 37 -0.72 11.96 -5.08
N PRO A 38 -1.83 11.83 -5.84
CA PRO A 38 -1.75 11.63 -7.29
C PRO A 38 -1.17 12.83 -8.04
N ASN A 39 -1.36 14.05 -7.51
CA ASN A 39 -0.82 15.27 -8.11
C ASN A 39 0.69 15.38 -7.85
N ARG A 40 1.11 15.04 -6.63
CA ARG A 40 2.52 15.14 -6.21
C ARG A 40 3.39 14.01 -6.76
N TYR A 41 2.82 12.82 -6.95
CA TYR A 41 3.53 11.64 -7.38
C TYR A 41 2.83 11.03 -8.60
N PRO A 42 3.24 11.35 -9.84
CA PRO A 42 2.60 10.86 -11.06
C PRO A 42 2.54 9.33 -11.18
N ASN A 43 3.48 8.64 -10.53
CA ASN A 43 3.55 7.18 -10.50
C ASN A 43 2.77 6.55 -9.33
N ALA A 44 1.97 7.33 -8.61
CA ALA A 44 1.13 6.85 -7.51
C ALA A 44 -0.33 7.23 -7.76
N LYS A 45 -1.21 6.24 -7.81
CA LYS A 45 -2.66 6.42 -7.85
C LYS A 45 -3.24 6.10 -6.47
N LEU A 46 -4.06 7.00 -5.95
CA LEU A 46 -4.82 6.76 -4.73
C LEU A 46 -6.01 5.86 -5.07
N ASP A 47 -6.13 4.73 -4.38
CA ASP A 47 -7.27 3.81 -4.53
C ASP A 47 -8.33 4.12 -3.47
N THR A 48 -8.00 3.93 -2.19
CA THR A 48 -8.88 4.27 -1.07
C THR A 48 -8.10 4.59 0.19
N TYR A 49 -8.75 5.25 1.15
CA TYR A 49 -8.17 5.55 2.45
C TYR A 49 -9.24 5.65 3.54
N VAL A 50 -8.82 5.45 4.79
CA VAL A 50 -9.62 5.63 6.00
C VAL A 50 -8.82 6.46 6.99
N ILE A 51 -9.44 7.49 7.54
CA ILE A 51 -8.91 8.29 8.64
C ILE A 51 -9.74 7.94 9.88
N MET A 52 -9.07 7.45 10.91
CA MET A 52 -9.63 7.25 12.25
C MET A 52 -9.00 8.26 13.21
N PRO A 53 -9.55 8.46 14.42
CA PRO A 53 -9.02 9.43 15.38
C PRO A 53 -7.51 9.34 15.62
N ASN A 54 -6.95 8.12 15.61
CA ASN A 54 -5.56 7.85 15.98
C ASN A 54 -4.74 7.08 14.93
N TYR A 55 -5.30 6.79 13.75
CA TYR A 55 -4.54 6.17 12.67
C TYR A 55 -5.14 6.49 11.31
N VAL A 56 -4.33 6.28 10.28
CA VAL A 56 -4.70 6.43 8.88
C VAL A 56 -4.30 5.17 8.15
N HIS A 57 -5.19 4.66 7.29
CA HIS A 57 -4.90 3.56 6.38
C HIS A 57 -5.09 4.03 4.94
N VAL A 58 -4.11 3.78 4.07
CA VAL A 58 -4.12 4.23 2.67
C VAL A 58 -3.74 3.07 1.75
N ILE A 59 -4.52 2.86 0.70
CA ILE A 59 -4.19 1.97 -0.40
C ILE A 59 -3.82 2.84 -1.59
N ILE A 60 -2.60 2.64 -2.08
CA ILE A 60 -1.99 3.37 -3.18
C ILE A 60 -1.50 2.32 -4.19
N GLN A 61 -1.84 2.53 -5.45
CA GLN A 61 -1.30 1.78 -6.57
C GLN A 61 -0.06 2.51 -7.10
N ILE A 62 1.08 1.82 -7.16
CA ILE A 62 2.26 2.34 -7.84
C ILE A 62 2.19 1.90 -9.30
N VAL A 63 2.11 2.87 -10.21
CA VAL A 63 2.02 2.65 -11.66
C VAL A 63 3.38 2.86 -12.31
N GLY A 64 3.65 2.17 -13.42
CA GLY A 64 4.95 2.21 -14.09
C GLY A 64 6.06 1.43 -13.37
N ALA A 65 5.78 0.88 -12.19
CA ALA A 65 6.57 -0.19 -11.61
C ALA A 65 6.20 -1.49 -12.35
N GLY A 66 7.15 -2.10 -13.04
CA GLY A 66 6.94 -3.45 -13.56
C GLY A 66 6.81 -4.44 -12.39
N PHE A 67 5.86 -5.38 -12.51
CA PHE A 67 5.56 -6.46 -11.56
C PHE A 67 5.68 -7.83 -12.24
N SER A 68 6.82 -8.17 -12.78
CA SER A 68 7.29 -9.54 -13.05
C SER A 68 7.14 -10.33 -11.77
N ARG A 69 7.18 -11.63 -11.98
CA ARG A 69 7.14 -12.60 -10.92
C ARG A 69 8.56 -13.11 -10.72
N PRO A 70 9.00 -13.45 -9.50
CA PRO A 70 10.22 -14.21 -9.37
C PRO A 70 10.02 -15.52 -10.14
N ASP A 71 10.77 -15.69 -11.22
CA ASP A 71 10.73 -16.88 -12.04
C ASP A 71 11.10 -18.09 -11.18
N ASN A 72 10.18 -19.04 -10.98
CA ASN A 72 10.51 -20.37 -10.49
C ASN A 72 11.21 -21.14 -11.63
N MET A 73 12.45 -20.77 -11.93
CA MET A 73 13.30 -21.60 -12.78
C MET A 73 13.58 -22.91 -12.05
N ILE A 74 12.82 -23.95 -12.40
CA ILE A 74 13.20 -25.35 -12.17
C ILE A 74 14.56 -25.53 -12.85
N ASN A 75 15.59 -25.79 -12.06
CA ASN A 75 16.92 -26.13 -12.55
C ASN A 75 16.87 -27.49 -13.26
N ASN A 76 16.55 -27.49 -14.55
CA ASN A 76 16.97 -28.55 -15.46
C ASN A 76 17.99 -27.93 -16.42
N LYS A 77 19.23 -27.78 -15.93
CA LYS A 77 20.37 -27.32 -16.72
C LYS A 77 20.89 -28.48 -17.56
N ASN A 78 20.26 -28.74 -18.69
CA ASN A 78 21.00 -29.15 -19.88
C ASN A 78 21.40 -27.86 -20.58
N TYR A 79 22.65 -27.43 -20.38
CA TYR A 79 23.22 -26.27 -21.05
C TYR A 79 23.60 -26.67 -22.47
N ASP A 80 22.80 -26.23 -23.45
CA ASP A 80 23.27 -25.99 -24.80
C ASP A 80 23.44 -24.47 -25.01
N HIS A 81 24.54 -24.14 -25.66
CA HIS A 81 25.11 -22.83 -25.87
C HIS A 81 24.30 -22.02 -26.89
N ASP A 82 23.80 -20.84 -26.53
CA ASP A 82 23.94 -19.68 -27.42
C ASP A 82 23.69 -18.32 -26.72
N ASN A 83 24.45 -17.35 -27.18
CA ASN A 83 24.61 -16.01 -26.61
C ASN A 83 23.39 -15.12 -26.88
N ASN A 84 22.96 -14.33 -25.89
CA ASN A 84 22.60 -12.91 -26.04
C ASN A 84 22.22 -12.26 -24.70
N ASN A 85 22.91 -11.16 -24.37
CA ASN A 85 22.73 -10.34 -23.18
C ASN A 85 21.32 -9.72 -23.10
N ILE A 86 20.49 -10.17 -22.15
CA ILE A 86 19.35 -9.38 -21.65
C ILE A 86 19.24 -9.57 -20.13
N ILE A 87 19.80 -8.63 -19.37
CA ILE A 87 19.60 -8.50 -17.92
C ILE A 87 18.22 -7.90 -17.64
N ASN A 88 17.18 -8.72 -17.68
CA ASN A 88 15.84 -8.33 -17.22
C ASN A 88 15.74 -8.51 -15.70
N GLY A 89 15.56 -7.40 -14.98
CA GLY A 89 15.36 -7.39 -13.53
C GLY A 89 14.12 -8.17 -13.14
N ARG A 90 14.27 -9.09 -12.18
CA ARG A 90 13.18 -9.90 -11.63
C ARG A 90 12.29 -9.01 -10.75
N GLU A 91 11.15 -8.61 -11.29
CA GLU A 91 10.14 -7.88 -10.52
C GLU A 91 9.34 -8.89 -9.62
N ASN A 92 8.60 -8.41 -8.61
CA ASN A 92 7.81 -9.23 -7.67
C ASN A 92 6.31 -8.84 -7.72
N PRO A 93 5.35 -9.78 -7.75
CA PRO A 93 3.94 -9.45 -7.88
C PRO A 93 3.36 -8.96 -6.55
N ALA A 94 2.40 -8.04 -6.64
CA ALA A 94 1.68 -7.54 -5.48
C ALA A 94 0.95 -8.70 -4.75
N PRO A 95 1.00 -8.75 -3.40
CA PRO A 95 0.37 -9.82 -2.64
C PRO A 95 -1.15 -9.78 -2.78
N THR A 96 -1.78 -10.96 -2.79
CA THR A 96 -3.24 -11.07 -2.87
C THR A 96 -3.91 -10.54 -1.61
N LEU A 97 -5.17 -10.14 -1.72
CA LEU A 97 -5.97 -9.70 -0.57
C LEU A 97 -5.96 -10.75 0.56
N GLY A 98 -6.04 -12.04 0.23
CA GLY A 98 -5.95 -13.14 1.19
C GLY A 98 -4.61 -13.23 1.90
N GLN A 99 -3.49 -12.96 1.21
CA GLN A 99 -2.14 -12.93 1.81
C GLN A 99 -1.96 -11.73 2.74
N ILE A 100 -2.57 -10.59 2.42
CA ILE A 100 -2.56 -9.40 3.26
C ILE A 100 -3.38 -9.64 4.55
N ILE A 101 -4.58 -10.23 4.41
CA ILE A 101 -5.47 -10.54 5.54
C ILE A 101 -4.83 -11.57 6.48
N ALA A 102 -4.20 -12.62 5.94
CA ALA A 102 -3.54 -13.65 6.74
C ALA A 102 -2.35 -13.10 7.57
N LYS A 103 -1.67 -12.05 7.08
CA LYS A 103 -0.53 -11.43 7.77
C LYS A 103 -0.95 -10.40 8.81
N HIS A 104 -2.17 -9.86 8.74
CA HIS A 104 -2.68 -8.81 9.62
C HIS A 104 -4.12 -9.08 10.08
N PRO A 105 -4.33 -9.94 11.10
CA PRO A 105 -5.66 -10.33 11.56
C PRO A 105 -6.48 -9.21 12.24
N ARG A 106 -5.97 -7.97 12.32
CA ARG A 106 -6.64 -6.82 12.97
C ARG A 106 -7.21 -5.76 12.01
N ILE A 107 -7.34 -6.07 10.73
CA ILE A 107 -7.96 -5.14 9.75
C ILE A 107 -9.51 -5.15 9.83
N TYR A 108 -10.11 -6.06 10.59
CA TYR A 108 -11.54 -6.01 10.91
C TYR A 108 -11.74 -5.53 12.34
N CYS A 109 -12.35 -4.36 12.48
CA CYS A 109 -13.02 -3.98 13.73
C CYS A 109 -14.08 -5.03 14.06
N LYS A 110 -13.99 -5.60 15.27
CA LYS A 110 -15.16 -5.81 16.11
C LYS A 110 -15.23 -4.66 17.09
#